data_AF-A0A150J904-F1
#
_entry.id   AF-A0A150J904-F1
#
_cell.length_a   1.000
_cell.length_b   1.000
_cell.length_c   1.000
_cell.angle_alpha   90.00
_cell.angle_beta   90.00
_cell.angle_gamma   90.00
#
_symmetry.space_group_name_H-M   'P 1'
#
loop_
_entity.id
_entity.type
_entity.pdbx_description
1 polymer ?
#
loop_
_entity_poly.entity_id
_entity_poly.type
_entity_poly.pdbx_seq_one_letter_code
_entity_poly.pdbx_strand_id
1 'polypeptide(L)' 'MPKVEVNINGKEIDLNPFVEEFIKNTVKGMVTSLRGYEKGKIIIEIED' A
#
# COMPACT_ATOMS: atom_id res chain seq x y z
N MET A 1 5.51 10.37 -8.50
CA MET A 1 5.89 9.97 -7.13
C MET A 1 4.88 8.94 -6.69
N PRO A 2 5.26 7.76 -6.14
CA PRO A 2 4.24 6.95 -5.49
C PRO A 2 3.69 7.78 -4.32
N LYS A 3 2.38 7.72 -4.10
CA LYS A 3 1.70 8.36 -2.99
C LYS A 3 1.12 7.19 -2.19
N VAL A 4 1.85 6.69 -1.20
CA VAL A 4 1.27 5.70 -0.28
C VAL A 4 0.41 6.47 0.71
N GLU A 5 -0.87 6.14 0.72
CA GLU A 5 -1.85 6.73 1.65
C GLU A 5 -2.22 5.66 2.68
N VAL A 6 -2.05 5.99 3.96
CA VAL A 6 -2.44 5.12 5.06
C VAL A 6 -3.45 5.87 5.91
N ASN A 7 -4.62 5.27 6.06
CA ASN A 7 -5.69 5.80 6.89
C ASN A 7 -5.94 4.85 8.06
N ILE A 8 -5.96 5.39 9.29
CA ILE A 8 -6.33 4.65 10.50
C ILE A 8 -7.54 5.35 11.09
N ASN A 9 -8.67 4.65 11.18
CA ASN A 9 -9.95 5.22 11.65
C ASN A 9 -10.35 6.51 10.90
N GLY A 10 -10.16 6.53 9.57
CA GLY A 10 -10.46 7.68 8.73
C GLY A 10 -9.49 8.86 8.86
N LYS A 11 -8.40 8.71 9.61
CA LYS A 11 -7.34 9.71 9.73
C LYS A 11 -6.14 9.34 8.86
N GLU A 12 -5.76 10.22 7.94
CA GLU A 12 -4.53 10.10 7.16
C GLU A 12 -3.30 10.19 8.07
N ILE A 13 -2.37 9.26 7.91
CA ILE A 13 -1.15 9.14 8.70
C ILE A 13 0.03 9.62 7.85
N ASP A 14 0.75 10.63 8.34
CA ASP A 14 1.98 11.09 7.71
C ASP A 14 3.05 9.99 7.75
N LEU A 15 3.58 9.66 6.58
CA LEU A 15 4.65 8.68 6.43
C LEU A 15 5.99 9.37 6.20
N ASN A 16 7.03 8.85 6.83
CA ASN A 16 8.39 9.20 6.44
C ASN A 16 8.79 8.42 5.16
N PRO A 17 9.85 8.84 4.44
CA PRO A 17 10.25 8.22 3.18
C PRO A 17 10.58 6.72 3.28
N PHE A 18 11.18 6.30 4.40
CA PHE A 18 11.52 4.89 4.62
C PHE A 18 10.26 4.02 4.75
N VAL A 19 9.27 4.46 5.54
CA VAL A 19 8.02 3.72 5.75
C VAL A 19 7.19 3.67 4.47
N GLU A 20 7.12 4.79 3.74
CA GLU A 20 6.44 4.82 2.44
C GLU A 20 7.04 3.81 1.46
N GLU A 21 8.37 3.76 1.33
CA GLU A 21 9.05 2.82 0.44
C GLU A 21 8.87 1.37 0.90
N PHE A 22 8.94 1.13 2.21
CA PHE A 22 8.75 -0.19 2.81
C PHE A 22 7.35 -0.76 2.52
N ILE A 23 6.29 0.03 2.76
CA ILE A 23 4.90 -0.39 2.49
C ILE A 23 4.73 -0.66 0.99
N LYS A 24 5.17 0.27 0.14
CA LYS A 24 5.06 0.13 -1.31
C LYS A 24 5.71 -1.17 -1.81
N ASN A 25 6.95 -1.46 -1.40
CA ASN A 25 7.67 -2.63 -1.88
C ASN A 25 7.05 -3.93 -1.34
N THR A 26 6.65 -3.95 -0.07
CA THR A 26 5.97 -5.10 0.55
C THR A 26 4.64 -5.40 -0.13
N VAL A 27 3.76 -4.40 -0.26
CA VAL A 27 2.44 -4.53 -0.90
C VAL A 27 2.60 -4.96 -2.35
N LYS A 28 3.52 -4.34 -3.11
CA LYS A 28 3.78 -4.70 -4.51
C LYS A 28 4.29 -6.15 -4.63
N GLY A 29 5.23 -6.56 -3.77
CA GLY A 29 5.71 -7.94 -3.73
C GLY A 29 4.57 -8.93 -3.49
N MET A 30 3.71 -8.63 -2.52
CA MET A 30 2.53 -9.45 -2.22
C MET A 30 1.57 -9.55 -3.40
N VAL A 31 1.10 -8.43 -3.96
CA VAL A 31 0.06 -8.47 -5.01
C VAL A 31 0.56 -8.98 -6.35
N THR A 32 1.84 -8.77 -6.70
CA THR A 32 2.40 -9.28 -7.97
C THR A 32 2.49 -10.81 -8.02
N SER A 33 2.48 -11.47 -6.86
CA SER A 33 2.44 -12.92 -6.75
C SER A 33 1.04 -13.51 -6.97
N LEU A 34 -0.01 -12.68 -6.93
CA LEU A 34 -1.40 -13.14 -7.04
C LEU A 34 -1.75 -13.50 -8.49
N ARG A 35 -2.46 -14.61 -8.66
CA ARG A 35 -3.02 -15.00 -9.97
C ARG A 35 -4.01 -13.94 -10.43
N GLY A 36 -3.83 -13.46 -11.66
CA GLY A 36 -4.69 -12.43 -12.25
C GLY A 36 -4.29 -10.99 -11.91
N TYR A 37 -3.11 -10.79 -11.30
CA TYR A 37 -2.56 -9.45 -11.13
C TYR A 37 -2.36 -8.73 -12.47
N GLU A 38 -2.82 -7.48 -12.53
CA GLU A 38 -2.55 -6.54 -13.60
C GLU A 38 -2.05 -5.22 -13.02
N LYS A 39 -1.29 -4.46 -13.82
CA LYS A 39 -0.79 -3.15 -13.38
C LYS A 39 -1.97 -2.20 -13.21
N GLY A 40 -2.09 -1.60 -12.03
CA GLY A 40 -3.16 -0.65 -11.74
C GLY A 40 -3.09 -0.06 -10.34
N LYS A 41 -4.18 0.60 -9.93
CA LYS A 41 -4.37 1.05 -8.55
C LYS A 41 -4.59 -0.18 -7.66
N ILE A 42 -3.85 -0.28 -6.57
CA ILE A 42 -3.99 -1.33 -5.56
C ILE A 42 -4.76 -0.73 -4.38
N ILE A 43 -5.80 -1.41 -3.91
CA ILE A 43 -6.56 -1.08 -2.71
C ILE A 43 -6.55 -2.33 -1.83
N ILE A 44 -6.19 -2.16 -0.56
CA ILE A 44 -6.19 -3.23 0.45
C ILE A 44 -6.94 -2.67 1.65
N GLU A 45 -7.97 -3.38 2.09
CA GLU A 45 -8.78 -3.06 3.27
C GLU A 45 -8.66 -4.20 4.26
N ILE A 46 -8.35 -3.88 5.51
CA ILE A 46 -8.16 -4.82 6.61
C ILE A 46 -8.90 -4.25 7.81
N GLU A 47 -9.75 -5.05 8.43
CA GLU A 47 -10.40 -4.76 9.72
C GLU A 47 -9.67 -5.55 10.81
N ASP A 48 -9.35 -4.90 11.94
CA ASP A 48 -8.75 -5.50 13.13
C ASP A 48 -9.80 -5.56 14.27
#